data_AF-A0A318LLW1-F1
#
_entry.id   AF-A0A318LLW1-F1
#
_cell.length_a   1.000
_cell.length_b   1.000
_cell.length_c   1.000
_cell.angle_alpha   90.00
_cell.angle_beta   90.00
_cell.angle_gamma   90.00
#
_symmetry.space_group_name_H-M   'P 1'
#
loop_
_entity.id
_entity.type
_entity.pdbx_description
1 polymer ?
#
loop_
_entity_poly.entity_id
_entity_poly.type
_entity_poly.pdbx_seq_one_letter_code
_entity_poly.pdbx_strand_id
1 'polypeptide(L)'
;MSKTELSVIVRTVGEVPELVAAFPERFDAEVVVSELGPGHFVAPVRVVPPGETFVAHVWLCRATVHVGQRYELSQPERLAGASRLVLNTEDMPGERVHVDEHAADLEAAVHGREWRYVNAYAASAERAQQLASEKARELLDG
;
A
#
# COMPACT_ATOMS: atom_id res chain seq x y z
N MET A 1 13.60 26.86 -14.01
CA MET A 1 12.96 25.53 -14.07
C MET A 1 13.16 24.88 -12.72
N SER A 2 12.08 24.56 -12.00
CA SER A 2 12.17 23.74 -10.80
C SER A 2 12.66 22.35 -11.22
N LYS A 3 13.78 21.88 -10.68
CA LYS A 3 14.29 20.54 -10.94
C LYS A 3 13.38 19.54 -10.21
N THR A 4 12.80 18.62 -10.97
CA THR A 4 11.93 17.55 -10.47
C THR A 4 12.70 16.41 -9.82
N GLU A 5 14.03 16.43 -9.89
CA GLU A 5 14.93 15.43 -9.32
C GLU A 5 16.18 16.09 -8.73
N LEU A 6 16.63 15.61 -7.58
CA LEU A 6 17.92 15.92 -6.98
C LEU A 6 18.75 14.65 -6.86
N SER A 7 20.07 14.81 -6.84
CA SER A 7 21.00 13.73 -6.53
C SER A 7 21.38 13.80 -5.05
N VAL A 8 20.98 12.79 -4.28
CA VAL A 8 21.24 12.73 -2.83
C VAL A 8 22.37 11.76 -2.54
N ILE A 9 23.29 12.19 -1.70
CA ILE A 9 24.30 11.32 -1.12
C ILE A 9 23.67 10.55 0.03
N VAL A 10 23.67 9.23 -0.07
CA VAL A 10 23.17 8.31 0.95
C VAL A 10 24.35 7.59 1.60
N ARG A 11 24.37 7.60 2.94
CA ARG A 11 25.32 6.85 3.76
C ARG A 11 24.66 5.59 4.29
N THR A 12 25.31 4.43 4.14
CA THR A 12 24.78 3.12 4.60
C THR A 12 25.63 2.43 5.65
N VAL A 13 26.58 3.14 6.25
CA VAL A 13 27.48 2.59 7.29
C VAL A 13 26.81 2.52 8.68
N GLY A 14 25.50 2.25 8.73
CA GLY A 14 24.71 2.18 9.97
C GLY A 14 23.46 1.33 9.82
N GLU A 15 22.67 1.20 10.90
CA GLU A 15 21.44 0.38 10.89
C GLU A 15 20.35 0.95 9.96
N VAL A 16 20.34 2.28 9.77
CA VAL A 16 19.38 2.98 8.92
C VAL A 16 20.15 3.85 7.91
N PRO A 17 19.82 3.76 6.61
CA PRO A 17 20.40 4.67 5.61
C PRO A 17 20.12 6.14 5.95
N GLU A 18 21.13 6.98 5.77
CA GLU A 18 21.07 8.40 6.11
C GLU A 18 21.27 9.27 4.87
N LEU A 19 20.46 10.33 4.74
CA LEU A 19 20.60 11.34 3.69
C LEU A 19 21.59 12.42 4.17
N VAL A 20 22.73 12.53 3.50
CA VAL A 20 23.82 13.42 3.93
C VAL A 20 23.70 14.81 3.30
N ALA A 21 23.47 14.86 1.99
CA ALA A 21 23.40 16.10 1.22
C ALA A 21 22.63 15.87 -0.09
N ALA A 22 22.04 16.94 -0.64
CA ALA A 22 21.30 16.91 -1.91
C ALA A 22 21.88 17.94 -2.90
N PHE A 23 22.09 17.51 -4.14
CA PHE A 23 22.69 18.32 -5.20
C PHE A 23 21.74 18.45 -6.39
N PRO A 24 21.69 19.63 -7.03
CA PRO A 24 20.96 19.79 -8.29
C PRO A 24 21.53 18.96 -9.43
N GLU A 25 22.85 18.76 -9.48
CA GLU A 25 23.53 18.02 -10.54
C GLU A 25 24.15 16.75 -9.96
N ARG A 26 23.99 15.64 -10.68
CA ARG A 26 24.55 14.34 -10.28
C ARG A 26 26.07 14.36 -10.21
N PHE A 27 26.71 15.03 -11.16
CA PHE A 27 28.15 15.14 -11.24
C PHE A 27 28.75 15.75 -9.95
N ASP A 28 28.17 16.83 -9.44
CA ASP A 28 28.64 17.48 -8.21
C ASP A 28 28.54 16.54 -6.99
N ALA A 29 27.45 15.77 -6.90
CA ALA A 29 27.30 14.76 -5.86
C ALA A 29 28.33 13.63 -5.97
N GLU A 30 28.64 13.19 -7.19
CA GLU A 30 29.60 12.11 -7.44
C GLU A 30 31.04 12.53 -7.07
N VAL A 31 31.42 13.79 -7.35
CA VAL A 31 32.70 14.36 -6.91
C VAL A 31 32.81 14.34 -5.37
N VAL A 32 31.74 14.71 -4.67
CA VAL A 32 31.76 14.67 -3.19
C VAL A 32 31.78 13.22 -2.67
N VAL A 33 31.04 12.29 -3.29
CA VAL A 33 31.05 10.88 -2.90
C VAL A 33 32.43 10.25 -3.08
N SER A 34 33.19 10.60 -4.12
CA SER A 34 34.54 10.07 -4.30
C SER A 34 35.49 10.49 -3.18
N GLU A 35 35.31 11.69 -2.63
CA GLU A 35 36.09 12.19 -1.48
C GLU A 35 35.64 11.55 -0.15
N LEU A 36 34.35 11.29 0.02
CA LEU A 36 33.80 10.65 1.22
C LEU A 36 34.19 9.17 1.34
N GLY A 37 34.39 8.49 0.22
CA GLY A 37 34.84 7.10 0.17
C GLY A 37 33.74 6.06 0.46
N PRO A 38 34.13 4.78 0.68
CA PRO A 38 33.21 3.65 0.77
C PRO A 38 32.08 3.83 1.79
N GLY A 39 30.92 3.29 1.48
CA GLY A 39 29.71 3.42 2.30
C GLY A 39 28.85 4.65 1.98
N HIS A 40 29.24 5.43 0.97
CA HIS A 40 28.47 6.52 0.38
C HIS A 40 28.16 6.22 -1.08
N PHE A 41 26.95 6.57 -1.53
CA PHE A 41 26.59 6.51 -2.94
C PHE A 41 25.59 7.62 -3.29
N VAL A 42 25.48 7.91 -4.59
CA VAL A 42 24.52 8.88 -5.10
C VAL A 42 23.24 8.17 -5.54
N ALA A 43 22.10 8.62 -5.02
CA ALA A 43 20.77 8.16 -5.40
C ALA A 43 19.93 9.32 -5.95
N PRO A 44 19.17 9.13 -7.03
CA PRO A 44 18.18 10.11 -7.45
C PRO A 44 17.02 10.16 -6.44
N VAL A 45 16.55 11.35 -6.13
CA VAL A 45 15.30 11.56 -5.38
C VAL A 45 14.42 12.54 -6.12
N ARG A 46 13.12 12.25 -6.17
CA ARG A 46 12.13 13.16 -6.75
C ARG A 46 11.89 14.33 -5.78
N VAL A 47 11.90 15.55 -6.29
CA VAL A 47 11.46 16.74 -5.55
C VAL A 47 9.98 16.90 -5.77
N VAL A 48 9.23 16.93 -4.67
CA VAL A 48 7.79 17.20 -4.72
C VAL A 48 7.55 18.71 -4.61
N PRO A 49 6.89 19.34 -5.60
CA PRO A 49 6.45 20.73 -5.46
C PRO A 49 5.39 20.88 -4.36
N PRO A 50 5.33 22.05 -3.69
CA PRO A 50 4.29 22.32 -2.71
C PRO A 50 2.88 22.14 -3.31
N GLY A 51 2.01 21.42 -2.60
CA GLY A 51 0.61 21.23 -3.00
C GLY A 51 0.35 20.12 -4.03
N GLU A 52 1.39 19.44 -4.52
CA GLU A 52 1.27 18.36 -5.51
C GLU A 52 1.29 16.95 -4.87
N THR A 53 1.17 16.86 -3.55
CA THR A 53 1.10 15.59 -2.81
C THR A 53 -0.13 15.47 -1.96
N PHE A 54 -0.62 14.24 -1.87
CA PHE A 54 -1.46 13.81 -0.77
C PHE A 54 -1.08 12.40 -0.33
N VAL A 55 -1.54 12.01 0.85
CA VAL A 55 -1.37 10.64 1.35
C VAL A 55 -2.65 9.87 1.06
N ALA A 56 -2.55 8.82 0.26
CA ALA A 56 -3.64 7.88 0.11
C ALA A 56 -3.53 6.78 1.16
N HIS A 57 -4.66 6.47 1.78
CA HIS A 57 -4.78 5.35 2.71
C HIS A 57 -5.37 4.15 2.00
N VAL A 58 -5.03 2.95 2.49
CA VAL A 58 -5.71 1.73 2.09
C VAL A 58 -6.63 1.33 3.23
N TRP A 59 -7.88 1.07 2.88
CA TRP A 59 -8.92 0.60 3.79
C TRP A 59 -9.22 -0.86 3.50
N LEU A 60 -9.43 -1.63 4.55
CA LEU A 60 -9.86 -3.02 4.52
C LEU A 60 -11.27 -3.11 5.10
N CYS A 61 -12.18 -3.75 4.37
CA CYS A 61 -13.45 -4.21 4.92
C CYS A 61 -13.54 -5.72 4.71
N ARG A 62 -13.95 -6.44 5.75
CA ARG A 62 -14.10 -7.90 5.71
C ARG A 62 -15.58 -8.26 5.61
N ALA A 63 -15.87 -9.35 4.91
CA ALA A 63 -17.17 -10.00 4.95
C ALA A 63 -17.03 -11.46 5.34
N THR A 64 -17.89 -11.93 6.24
CA THR A 64 -18.07 -13.35 6.51
C THR A 64 -19.42 -13.75 5.92
N VAL A 65 -19.41 -14.70 4.98
CA VAL A 65 -20.61 -15.17 4.29
C VAL A 65 -20.94 -16.56 4.81
N HIS A 66 -22.15 -16.71 5.32
CA HIS A 66 -22.77 -18.01 5.60
C HIS A 66 -23.55 -18.42 4.36
N VAL A 67 -23.04 -19.39 3.62
CA VAL A 67 -23.57 -19.77 2.30
C VAL A 67 -25.06 -20.11 2.41
N GLY A 68 -25.88 -19.52 1.52
CA GLY A 68 -27.33 -19.71 1.47
C GLY A 68 -28.13 -19.09 2.62
N GLN A 69 -27.52 -18.29 3.51
CA GLN A 69 -28.20 -17.74 4.69
C GLN A 69 -28.07 -16.22 4.80
N ARG A 70 -26.86 -15.72 5.11
CA ARG A 70 -26.60 -14.31 5.37
C ARG A 70 -25.11 -13.98 5.24
N TYR A 71 -24.76 -12.70 5.23
CA TYR A 71 -23.39 -12.26 5.43
C TYR A 71 -23.32 -11.15 6.48
N GLU A 72 -22.15 -11.03 7.09
CA GLU A 72 -21.82 -9.99 8.06
C GLU A 72 -20.63 -9.19 7.55
N LEU A 73 -20.69 -7.87 7.68
CA LEU A 73 -19.60 -6.97 7.31
C LEU A 73 -18.89 -6.46 8.57
N SER A 74 -17.56 -6.40 8.52
CA SER A 74 -16.81 -5.65 9.52
C SER A 74 -16.97 -4.14 9.29
N GLN A 75 -16.64 -3.35 10.30
CA GLN A 75 -16.37 -1.94 10.05
C GLN A 75 -15.10 -1.81 9.19
N PRO A 76 -15.05 -0.89 8.21
CA PRO A 76 -13.84 -0.61 7.47
C PRO A 76 -12.73 -0.09 8.40
N GLU A 77 -11.53 -0.61 8.24
CA GLU A 77 -10.36 -0.20 9.01
C GLU A 77 -9.22 0.26 8.09
N ARG A 78 -8.46 1.24 8.56
CA ARG A 78 -7.26 1.68 7.84
C ARG A 78 -6.15 0.66 8.02
N LEU A 79 -5.60 0.18 6.92
CA LEU A 79 -4.49 -0.76 6.93
C LEU A 79 -3.17 -0.05 7.24
N ALA A 80 -2.62 -0.31 8.42
CA ALA A 80 -1.34 0.25 8.85
C ALA A 80 -0.21 -0.20 7.90
N GLY A 81 0.71 0.71 7.58
CA GLY A 81 1.83 0.45 6.67
C GLY A 81 1.48 0.41 5.17
N ALA A 82 0.20 0.36 4.80
CA ALA A 82 -0.22 0.37 3.39
C ALA A 82 -0.54 1.76 2.84
N SER A 83 -0.46 2.80 3.68
CA SER A 83 -0.58 4.19 3.24
C SER A 83 0.60 4.57 2.36
N ARG A 84 0.37 5.34 1.31
CA ARG A 84 1.40 5.74 0.36
C ARG A 84 1.30 7.24 0.04
N LEU A 85 2.46 7.83 -0.24
CA LEU A 85 2.52 9.15 -0.86
C LEU A 85 2.07 9.02 -2.31
N VAL A 86 1.12 9.87 -2.73
CA VAL A 86 0.62 9.90 -4.11
C VAL A 86 1.10 11.19 -4.77
N LEU A 87 1.80 11.03 -5.89
CA LEU A 87 2.32 12.12 -6.71
C LEU A 87 1.57 12.24 -8.04
N ASN A 88 1.08 11.12 -8.55
CA ASN A 88 0.19 11.06 -9.69
C ASN A 88 -1.01 10.16 -9.39
N THR A 89 -2.15 10.36 -10.06
CA THR A 89 -3.36 9.54 -9.87
C THR A 89 -3.13 8.06 -10.17
N GLU A 90 -2.15 7.72 -11.00
CA GLU A 90 -1.70 6.35 -11.26
C GLU A 90 -1.11 5.66 -10.03
N ASP A 91 -0.58 6.43 -9.06
CA ASP A 91 -0.01 5.88 -7.82
C ASP A 91 -1.11 5.48 -6.81
N MET A 92 -2.38 5.79 -7.10
CA MET A 92 -3.49 5.50 -6.20
C MET A 92 -3.57 4.02 -5.85
N PRO A 93 -3.90 3.66 -4.59
CA PRO A 93 -4.13 2.27 -4.25
C PRO A 93 -5.24 1.66 -5.10
N GLY A 94 -4.90 0.61 -5.84
CA GLY A 94 -5.86 -0.15 -6.61
C GLY A 94 -6.86 -0.87 -5.71
N GLU A 95 -8.07 -1.03 -6.23
CA GLU A 95 -9.11 -1.84 -5.60
C GLU A 95 -8.78 -3.32 -5.74
N ARG A 96 -9.02 -4.10 -4.68
CA ARG A 96 -8.83 -5.55 -4.72
C ARG A 96 -9.82 -6.24 -3.81
N VAL A 97 -10.36 -7.36 -4.27
CA VAL A 97 -11.15 -8.27 -3.43
C VAL A 97 -10.47 -9.64 -3.44
N HIS A 98 -10.32 -10.23 -2.26
CA HIS A 98 -9.73 -11.54 -2.08
C HIS A 98 -10.69 -12.40 -1.27
N VAL A 99 -11.01 -13.59 -1.78
CA VAL A 99 -11.76 -14.62 -1.05
C VAL A 99 -10.75 -15.61 -0.49
N ASP A 100 -10.76 -15.82 0.82
CA ASP A 100 -9.87 -16.77 1.48
C ASP A 100 -10.48 -18.18 1.43
N GLU A 101 -10.12 -18.91 0.38
CA GLU A 101 -10.57 -20.28 0.15
C GLU A 101 -10.01 -21.26 1.18
N HIS A 102 -8.79 -21.01 1.68
CA HIS A 102 -8.17 -21.90 2.66
C HIS A 102 -8.86 -21.80 4.02
N ALA A 103 -9.24 -20.59 4.45
CA ALA A 103 -10.04 -20.40 5.64
C ALA A 103 -11.43 -21.05 5.51
N ALA A 104 -12.03 -20.97 4.32
CA ALA A 104 -13.30 -21.65 4.03
C ALA A 104 -13.18 -23.18 4.13
N ASP A 105 -12.14 -23.76 3.51
CA ASP A 105 -11.89 -25.20 3.54
C ASP A 105 -11.63 -25.69 4.97
N LEU A 106 -10.94 -24.89 5.78
CA LEU A 106 -10.69 -25.20 7.19
C LEU A 106 -11.98 -25.20 8.02
N GLU A 107 -12.84 -24.20 7.87
CA GLU A 107 -14.15 -24.16 8.56
C GLU A 107 -15.03 -25.35 8.19
N ALA A 108 -15.03 -25.73 6.91
CA ALA A 108 -15.77 -26.91 6.44
C ALA A 108 -15.21 -28.19 7.08
N ALA A 109 -13.88 -28.35 7.10
CA ALA A 109 -13.23 -29.55 7.63
C ALA A 109 -13.35 -29.68 9.16
N VAL A 110 -13.24 -28.59 9.91
CA VAL A 110 -13.19 -28.60 11.39
C VAL A 110 -14.58 -28.47 12.00
N HIS A 111 -15.43 -27.63 11.41
CA HIS A 111 -16.72 -27.25 11.99
C HIS A 111 -17.93 -27.72 11.17
N GLY A 112 -17.72 -28.30 9.99
CA GLY A 112 -18.81 -28.73 9.10
C GLY A 112 -19.65 -27.56 8.58
N ARG A 113 -19.05 -26.36 8.51
CA ARG A 113 -19.72 -25.11 8.15
C ARG A 113 -19.23 -24.59 6.81
N GLU A 114 -20.16 -24.27 5.92
CA GLU A 114 -19.85 -23.64 4.64
C GLU A 114 -19.81 -22.12 4.79
N TRP A 115 -18.65 -21.61 5.19
CA TRP A 115 -18.41 -20.17 5.32
C TRP A 115 -17.43 -19.70 4.25
N ARG A 116 -17.59 -18.45 3.80
CA ARG A 116 -16.61 -17.78 2.93
C ARG A 116 -16.13 -16.50 3.59
N TYR A 117 -14.84 -16.24 3.53
CA TYR A 117 -14.23 -15.02 4.06
C TYR A 117 -13.76 -14.14 2.92
N VAL A 118 -14.18 -12.88 2.93
CA VAL A 118 -13.86 -11.89 1.91
C VAL A 118 -13.07 -10.76 2.55
N ASN A 119 -11.98 -10.36 1.91
CA ASN A 119 -11.20 -9.18 2.24
C ASN A 119 -11.25 -8.22 1.05
N ALA A 120 -11.85 -7.04 1.24
CA ALA A 120 -11.91 -6.00 0.22
C ALA A 120 -11.03 -4.80 0.59
N TYR A 121 -10.23 -4.34 -0.36
CA TYR A 121 -9.27 -3.26 -0.21
C TYR A 121 -9.59 -2.13 -1.17
N ALA A 122 -9.59 -0.89 -0.68
CA ALA A 122 -9.79 0.30 -1.51
C ALA A 122 -9.11 1.55 -0.94
N ALA A 123 -9.12 2.64 -1.70
CA ALA A 123 -8.59 3.93 -1.27
C ALA A 123 -9.49 4.68 -0.26
N SER A 124 -10.74 4.26 -0.08
CA SER A 124 -11.67 4.81 0.92
C SER A 124 -12.41 3.73 1.71
N ALA A 125 -12.88 4.09 2.90
CA ALA A 125 -13.63 3.22 3.79
C ALA A 125 -14.95 2.75 3.14
N GLU A 126 -15.69 3.71 2.55
CA GLU A 126 -16.98 3.47 1.91
C GLU A 126 -16.83 2.52 0.73
N ARG A 127 -15.77 2.71 -0.09
CA ARG A 127 -15.55 1.87 -1.26
C ARG A 127 -15.11 0.45 -0.87
N ALA A 128 -14.27 0.31 0.14
CA ALA A 128 -13.90 -1.01 0.66
C ALA A 128 -15.13 -1.77 1.18
N GLN A 129 -16.02 -1.07 1.89
CA GLN A 129 -17.29 -1.65 2.36
C GLN A 129 -18.21 -2.06 1.22
N GLN A 130 -18.32 -1.21 0.19
CA GLN A 130 -19.11 -1.51 -0.99
C GLN A 130 -18.61 -2.76 -1.70
N LEU A 131 -17.30 -2.85 -1.96
CA LEU A 131 -16.65 -4.02 -2.59
C LEU A 131 -16.86 -5.31 -1.79
N ALA A 132 -16.70 -5.25 -0.45
CA ALA A 132 -16.95 -6.38 0.43
C ALA A 132 -18.41 -6.85 0.34
N SER A 133 -19.36 -5.89 0.35
CA SER A 133 -20.79 -6.18 0.26
C SER A 133 -21.20 -6.75 -1.09
N GLU A 134 -20.69 -6.18 -2.19
CA GLU A 134 -20.92 -6.66 -3.56
C GLU A 134 -20.48 -8.12 -3.70
N LYS A 135 -19.24 -8.43 -3.29
CA LYS A 135 -18.74 -9.81 -3.36
C LYS A 135 -19.46 -10.76 -2.41
N ALA A 136 -19.83 -10.30 -1.22
CA ALA A 136 -20.58 -11.12 -0.27
C ALA A 136 -21.97 -11.51 -0.78
N ARG A 137 -22.66 -10.60 -1.50
CA ARG A 137 -23.94 -10.91 -2.16
C ARG A 137 -23.76 -11.91 -3.29
N GLU A 138 -22.75 -11.71 -4.14
CA GLU A 138 -22.43 -12.66 -5.22
C GLU A 138 -22.20 -14.09 -4.68
N LEU A 139 -21.49 -14.21 -3.56
CA LEU A 139 -21.23 -15.50 -2.90
C LEU A 139 -22.42 -16.07 -2.12
N LEU A 140 -23.45 -15.27 -1.86
CA LEU A 140 -24.69 -15.71 -1.22
C LEU A 140 -25.65 -16.29 -2.27
N ASP A 141 -25.69 -15.68 -3.45
CA ASP A 141 -26.62 -15.99 -4.53
C ASP A 141 -26.12 -17.12 -5.47
N GLY A 142 -24.82 -17.43 -5.43
CA GLY A 142 -24.18 -18.50 -6.23
C GLY A 142 -24.03 -19.80 -5.47
#